data_AF-A0A2N1NMS6-F1
#
_entry.id   AF-A0A2N1NMS6-F1
#
_cell.length_a   1.000
_cell.length_b   1.000
_cell.length_c   1.000
_cell.angle_alpha   90.00
_cell.angle_beta   90.00
_cell.angle_gamma   90.00
#
_symmetry.space_group_name_H-M   'P 1'
#
loop_
_entity.id
_entity.type
_entity.pdbx_description
1 polymer ?
#
loop_
_entity_poly.entity_id
_entity_poly.type
_entity_poly.pdbx_seq_one_letter_code
_entity_poly.pdbx_strand_id
1 'polypeptide(L)'
;MAGSKFRKLIEESGIKGGGLKMYCITRWTTSSESVNSVLTLKPVLEKMANEYADLLTNNRIKSIIQGRNFFSDLEILAFVLNPLRKAVLFLESRRATLADCYLSLARLEAALKNLPQSFHHDFRIIALL
;
A
#
# COMPACT_ATOMS: atom_id res chain seq x y z
N MET A 1 -8.13 23.85 -4.62
CA MET A 1 -7.63 24.93 -5.50
C MET A 1 -6.88 24.41 -6.74
N ALA A 2 -5.98 23.42 -6.61
CA ALA A 2 -5.31 22.80 -7.78
C ALA A 2 -6.23 21.89 -8.63
N GLY A 3 -7.03 21.03 -7.98
CA GLY A 3 -7.90 20.08 -8.69
C GLY A 3 -8.97 20.75 -9.56
N SER A 4 -9.54 21.87 -9.09
CA SER A 4 -10.53 22.66 -9.85
C SER A 4 -9.92 23.35 -11.07
N LYS A 5 -8.69 23.87 -10.96
CA LYS A 5 -7.97 24.48 -12.10
C LYS A 5 -7.60 23.43 -13.15
N PHE A 6 -7.16 22.26 -12.72
CA PHE A 6 -6.80 21.15 -13.60
C PHE A 6 -8.02 20.57 -14.32
N ARG A 7 -9.17 20.46 -13.64
CA ARG A 7 -10.44 20.05 -14.26
C ARG A 7 -10.83 20.98 -15.42
N LYS A 8 -10.74 22.29 -15.20
CA LYS A 8 -11.04 23.30 -16.23
C LYS A 8 -10.13 23.15 -17.47
N LEU A 9 -8.83 22.87 -17.26
CA LEU A 9 -7.89 22.63 -18.36
C LEU A 9 -8.23 21.34 -19.15
N ILE A 10 -8.65 20.28 -18.45
CA ILE A 10 -9.10 19.03 -19.10
C ILE A 10 -10.34 19.31 -19.98
N GLU A 11 -11.32 20.04 -19.45
CA GLU A 11 -12.53 20.43 -20.18
C GLU A 11 -12.22 21.28 -21.42
N GLU A 12 -11.30 22.25 -21.29
CA GLU A 12 -10.84 23.12 -22.39
C GLU A 12 -10.06 22.35 -23.48
N SER A 13 -9.39 21.26 -23.11
CA SER A 13 -8.54 20.48 -24.04
C SER A 13 -9.29 19.46 -24.92
N GLY A 14 -10.61 19.32 -24.77
CA GLY A 14 -11.45 18.55 -25.71
C GLY A 14 -11.19 17.04 -25.78
N ILE A 15 -10.50 16.47 -24.79
CA ILE A 15 -10.12 15.05 -24.74
C ILE A 15 -11.37 14.18 -24.58
N LYS A 16 -11.62 13.25 -25.52
CA LYS A 16 -12.71 12.26 -25.44
C LYS A 16 -12.20 10.94 -24.83
N GLY A 17 -12.71 10.58 -23.65
CA GLY A 17 -12.32 9.37 -22.89
C GLY A 17 -11.65 9.70 -21.55
N GLY A 18 -11.22 8.68 -20.79
CA GLY A 18 -10.42 8.86 -19.56
C GLY A 18 -11.20 8.94 -18.22
N GLY A 19 -12.48 8.58 -18.21
CA GLY A 19 -13.25 8.43 -16.96
C GLY A 19 -12.71 7.31 -16.08
N LEU A 20 -12.70 7.54 -14.76
CA LEU A 20 -12.35 6.53 -13.75
C LEU A 20 -13.24 5.29 -13.91
N LYS A 21 -12.62 4.13 -14.14
CA LYS A 21 -13.31 2.84 -14.05
C LYS A 21 -13.47 2.46 -12.58
N MET A 22 -14.71 2.28 -12.11
CA MET A 22 -15.05 2.06 -10.69
C MET A 22 -14.92 0.59 -10.21
N TYR A 23 -14.19 -0.28 -10.91
CA TYR A 23 -14.14 -1.73 -10.62
C TYR A 23 -13.08 -2.15 -9.57
N CYS A 24 -12.35 -1.23 -8.92
CA CYS A 24 -11.18 -1.57 -8.08
C CYS A 24 -11.49 -1.97 -6.61
N ILE A 25 -12.78 -2.05 -6.23
CA ILE A 25 -13.27 -1.93 -4.85
C ILE A 25 -12.74 -2.96 -3.82
N THR A 26 -12.14 -4.09 -4.20
CA THR A 26 -11.95 -5.19 -3.23
C THR A 26 -10.55 -5.80 -3.10
N ARG A 27 -9.54 -5.41 -3.89
CA ARG A 27 -8.24 -6.13 -3.84
C ARG A 27 -7.17 -5.45 -3.00
N TRP A 28 -6.94 -4.15 -3.21
CA TRP A 28 -5.82 -3.44 -2.57
C TRP A 28 -6.09 -3.05 -1.11
N THR A 29 -7.35 -2.72 -0.79
CA THR A 29 -7.82 -2.42 0.56
C THR A 29 -7.65 -3.64 1.47
N THR A 30 -8.12 -4.80 1.03
CA THR A 30 -7.97 -6.07 1.75
C THR A 30 -6.51 -6.44 1.96
N SER A 31 -5.64 -6.34 0.95
CA SER A 31 -4.21 -6.61 1.12
C SER A 31 -3.56 -5.71 2.18
N SER A 32 -3.86 -4.41 2.16
CA SER A 32 -3.36 -3.47 3.17
C SER A 32 -3.87 -3.80 4.58
N GLU A 33 -5.15 -4.16 4.72
CA GLU A 33 -5.75 -4.52 6.01
C GLU A 33 -5.20 -5.84 6.56
N SER A 34 -4.96 -6.84 5.71
CA SER A 34 -4.35 -8.11 6.11
C SER A 34 -2.92 -7.92 6.62
N VAL A 35 -2.09 -7.15 5.93
CA VAL A 35 -0.72 -6.85 6.37
C VAL A 35 -0.72 -6.13 7.72
N ASN A 36 -1.53 -5.08 7.87
CA ASN A 36 -1.66 -4.35 9.13
C ASN A 36 -2.18 -5.24 10.28
N SER A 37 -3.11 -6.16 9.99
CA SER A 37 -3.62 -7.14 10.97
C SER A 37 -2.51 -8.08 11.45
N VAL A 38 -1.69 -8.62 10.55
CA VAL A 38 -0.57 -9.50 10.91
C VAL A 38 0.49 -8.76 11.73
N LEU A 39 0.82 -7.51 11.37
CA LEU A 39 1.73 -6.67 12.15
C LEU A 39 1.20 -6.42 13.57
N THR A 40 -0.10 -6.18 13.71
CA THR A 40 -0.76 -6.02 15.02
C THR A 40 -0.71 -7.30 15.86
N LEU A 41 -0.75 -8.47 15.20
CA LEU A 41 -0.66 -9.78 15.84
C LEU A 41 0.77 -10.22 16.18
N LYS A 42 1.81 -9.50 15.73
CA LYS A 42 3.22 -9.82 16.01
C LYS A 42 3.51 -10.24 17.46
N PRO A 43 3.13 -9.49 18.52
CA PRO A 43 3.42 -9.90 19.90
C PRO A 43 2.74 -11.20 20.30
N VAL A 44 1.54 -11.49 19.77
CA VAL A 44 0.83 -12.75 20.01
C VAL A 44 1.54 -13.92 19.33
N LEU A 45 2.01 -13.71 18.09
CA LEU A 45 2.78 -14.70 17.35
C LEU A 45 4.13 -14.98 18.04
N GLU A 46 4.84 -13.95 18.48
CA GLU A 46 6.08 -14.09 19.25
C GLU A 46 5.84 -14.84 20.57
N LYS A 47 4.76 -14.54 21.29
CA LYS A 47 4.36 -15.29 22.49
C LYS A 47 4.10 -16.77 22.18
N MET A 48 3.37 -17.07 21.11
CA MET A 48 3.12 -18.45 20.65
C MET A 48 4.44 -19.19 20.38
N ALA A 49 5.39 -18.54 19.71
CA ALA A 49 6.67 -19.14 19.35
C ALA A 49 7.61 -19.37 20.54
N ASN A 50 7.46 -18.59 21.61
CA ASN A 50 8.33 -18.64 22.78
C ASN A 50 7.75 -19.51 23.92
N GLU A 51 6.45 -19.40 24.20
CA GLU A 51 5.81 -20.08 25.33
C GLU A 51 5.11 -21.39 24.95
N TYR A 52 4.65 -21.52 23.71
CA TYR A 52 3.88 -22.67 23.21
C TYR A 52 4.57 -23.31 21.99
N ALA A 53 5.90 -23.32 22.02
CA ALA A 53 6.75 -23.78 20.93
C ALA A 53 6.52 -25.25 20.54
N ASP A 54 6.07 -26.07 21.47
CA ASP A 54 5.72 -27.49 21.30
C ASP A 54 4.47 -27.69 20.42
N LEU A 55 3.55 -26.72 20.44
CA LEU A 55 2.37 -26.71 19.56
C LEU A 55 2.69 -26.31 18.11
N LEU A 56 3.83 -25.64 17.89
CA LEU A 56 4.32 -25.26 16.55
C LEU A 56 5.21 -26.35 15.97
N THR A 57 4.59 -27.43 15.50
CA THR A 57 5.28 -28.61 14.94
C THR A 57 6.10 -28.31 13.67
N ASN A 58 5.85 -27.18 13.00
CA ASN A 58 6.57 -26.77 11.81
C ASN A 58 7.73 -25.81 12.14
N ASN A 59 8.95 -26.35 12.13
CA ASN A 59 10.18 -25.61 12.40
C ASN A 59 10.44 -24.43 11.43
N ARG A 60 9.95 -24.51 10.18
CA ARG A 60 10.08 -23.39 9.22
C ARG A 60 9.21 -22.21 9.64
N ILE A 61 7.96 -22.47 10.02
CA ILE A 61 7.03 -21.44 10.49
C ILE A 61 7.54 -20.81 11.79
N LYS A 62 8.06 -21.63 12.71
CA LYS A 62 8.69 -21.14 13.93
C LYS A 62 9.86 -20.20 13.64
N SER A 63 10.73 -20.57 12.70
CA SER A 63 11.87 -19.73 12.27
C SER A 63 11.42 -18.41 11.63
N ILE A 64 10.31 -18.41 10.90
CA ILE A 64 9.73 -17.20 10.29
C ILE A 64 9.21 -16.25 11.38
N ILE A 65 8.46 -16.77 12.38
CA ILE A 65 7.90 -15.96 13.47
C ILE A 65 9.01 -15.39 14.37
N GLN A 66 10.06 -16.17 14.64
CA GLN A 66 11.18 -15.70 15.46
C GLN A 66 12.17 -14.83 14.68
N GLY A 67 12.12 -14.87 13.34
CA GLY A 67 12.97 -14.08 12.47
C GLY A 67 12.51 -12.62 12.37
N ARG A 68 13.47 -11.69 12.45
CA ARG A 68 13.18 -10.26 12.26
C ARG A 68 12.74 -9.92 10.83
N ASN A 69 13.29 -10.63 9.85
CA ASN A 69 13.13 -10.31 8.42
C ASN A 69 11.65 -10.30 8.00
N PHE A 70 10.86 -11.31 8.40
CA PHE A 70 9.46 -11.40 7.99
C PHE A 70 8.64 -10.19 8.43
N PHE A 71 8.76 -9.76 9.69
CA PHE A 71 8.02 -8.61 10.19
C PHE A 71 8.55 -7.29 9.62
N SER A 72 9.86 -7.17 9.43
CA SER A 72 10.43 -6.00 8.76
C SER A 72 9.96 -5.88 7.30
N ASP A 73 9.86 -7.00 6.57
CA ASP A 73 9.31 -7.03 5.21
C ASP A 73 7.82 -6.64 5.19
N LEU A 74 7.05 -7.05 6.20
CA LEU A 74 5.66 -6.63 6.35
C LEU A 74 5.52 -5.15 6.71
N GLU A 75 6.40 -4.58 7.53
CA GLU A 75 6.43 -3.14 7.84
C GLU A 75 6.72 -2.31 6.58
N ILE A 76 7.67 -2.77 5.76
CA ILE A 76 7.97 -2.24 4.43
C ILE A 76 6.73 -2.28 3.54
N LEU A 77 6.09 -3.45 3.47
CA LEU A 77 4.89 -3.64 2.65
C LEU A 77 3.73 -2.75 3.13
N ALA A 78 3.52 -2.63 4.44
CA ALA A 78 2.52 -1.75 5.02
C ALA A 78 2.78 -0.28 4.67
N PHE A 79 4.03 0.15 4.71
CA PHE A 79 4.41 1.52 4.35
C PHE A 79 4.05 1.84 2.89
N VAL A 80 4.20 0.89 1.97
CA VAL A 80 3.81 1.05 0.55
C VAL A 80 2.30 0.94 0.35
N LEU A 81 1.65 -0.05 0.98
CA LEU A 81 0.22 -0.31 0.80
C LEU A 81 -0.66 0.77 1.43
N ASN A 82 -0.22 1.44 2.49
CA ASN A 82 -0.99 2.49 3.15
C ASN A 82 -1.30 3.71 2.26
N PRO A 83 -0.34 4.37 1.60
CA PRO A 83 -0.63 5.46 0.66
C PRO A 83 -1.42 4.97 -0.55
N LEU A 84 -1.18 3.75 -1.04
CA LEU A 84 -1.97 3.13 -2.11
C LEU A 84 -3.44 2.97 -1.71
N ARG A 85 -3.72 2.39 -0.53
CA ARG A 85 -5.07 2.23 0.01
C ARG A 85 -5.78 3.58 0.13
N LYS A 86 -5.10 4.59 0.68
CA LYS A 86 -5.66 5.95 0.83
C LYS A 86 -6.00 6.59 -0.52
N ALA A 87 -5.11 6.44 -1.52
CA ALA A 87 -5.37 6.92 -2.86
C ALA A 87 -6.57 6.21 -3.48
N VAL A 88 -6.61 4.87 -3.46
CA VAL A 88 -7.72 4.08 -4.02
C VAL A 88 -9.05 4.45 -3.36
N LEU A 89 -9.13 4.46 -2.03
CA LEU A 89 -10.37 4.83 -1.31
C LEU A 89 -10.84 6.25 -1.64
N PHE A 90 -9.91 7.19 -1.79
CA PHE A 90 -10.23 8.56 -2.19
C PHE A 90 -10.79 8.61 -3.61
N LEU A 91 -10.20 7.84 -4.54
CA LEU A 91 -10.63 7.77 -5.94
C LEU A 91 -11.93 6.99 -6.16
N GLU A 92 -12.23 6.02 -5.30
CA GLU A 92 -13.50 5.29 -5.28
C GLU A 92 -14.65 6.15 -4.72
N SER A 93 -14.34 7.27 -4.07
CA SER A 93 -15.38 8.20 -3.66
C SER A 93 -16.11 8.75 -4.90
N ARG A 94 -17.44 8.81 -4.85
CA ARG A 94 -18.30 9.30 -5.96
C ARG A 94 -18.02 10.75 -6.40
N ARG A 95 -17.08 11.43 -5.74
CA ARG A 95 -16.71 12.83 -5.97
C ARG A 95 -15.33 12.99 -6.61
N ALA A 96 -14.57 11.90 -6.76
CA ALA A 96 -13.23 11.97 -7.33
C ALA A 96 -13.29 12.31 -8.82
N THR A 97 -12.42 13.24 -9.24
CA THR A 97 -12.25 13.62 -10.64
C THR A 97 -10.88 13.23 -11.17
N LEU A 98 -10.66 13.32 -12.48
CA LEU A 98 -9.37 13.00 -13.08
C LEU A 98 -8.22 13.84 -12.50
N ALA A 99 -8.50 15.07 -12.10
CA ALA A 99 -7.56 15.91 -11.36
C ALA A 99 -7.20 15.33 -9.98
N ASP A 100 -8.20 14.78 -9.29
CA ASP A 100 -8.02 14.12 -8.00
C ASP A 100 -7.23 12.81 -8.16
N CYS A 101 -7.41 12.07 -9.27
CA CYS A 101 -6.54 10.96 -9.67
C CYS A 101 -5.10 11.39 -9.80
N TYR A 102 -4.83 12.40 -10.63
CA TYR A 102 -3.48 12.86 -10.91
C TYR A 102 -2.77 13.28 -9.62
N LEU A 103 -3.43 14.07 -8.78
CA LEU A 103 -2.87 14.51 -7.49
C LEU A 103 -2.63 13.33 -6.55
N SER A 104 -3.49 12.31 -6.55
CA SER A 104 -3.31 11.11 -5.73
C SER A 104 -2.12 10.27 -6.20
N LEU A 105 -1.94 10.13 -7.52
CA LEU A 105 -0.78 9.45 -8.11
C LEU A 105 0.53 10.20 -7.86
N ALA A 106 0.54 11.53 -8.01
CA ALA A 106 1.72 12.36 -7.71
C ALA A 106 2.13 12.27 -6.21
N ARG A 107 1.14 12.24 -5.31
CA ARG A 107 1.38 12.04 -3.87
C ARG A 107 1.92 10.64 -3.57
N LEU A 108 1.40 9.63 -4.25
CA LEU A 108 1.91 8.27 -4.14
C LEU A 108 3.37 8.19 -4.59
N GLU A 109 3.70 8.76 -5.75
CA GLU A 109 5.08 8.83 -6.26
C GLU A 109 6.01 9.51 -5.25
N ALA A 110 5.59 10.65 -4.68
CA ALA A 110 6.37 11.33 -3.65
C ALA A 110 6.57 10.47 -2.39
N ALA A 111 5.54 9.72 -1.96
CA ALA A 111 5.65 8.79 -0.84
C ALA A 111 6.63 7.63 -1.13
N LEU A 112 6.60 7.10 -2.36
CA LEU A 112 7.53 6.06 -2.81
C LEU A 112 8.98 6.56 -2.89
N LYS A 113 9.21 7.81 -3.32
CA LYS A 113 10.55 8.42 -3.30
C LYS A 113 11.13 8.57 -1.90
N ASN A 114 10.28 8.69 -0.89
CA ASN A 114 10.66 8.79 0.53
C ASN A 114 10.85 7.43 1.22
N LEU A 115 10.77 6.31 0.49
CA LEU A 115 11.10 4.99 1.06
C LEU A 115 12.54 5.02 1.60
N PRO A 116 12.82 4.51 2.80
CA PRO A 116 14.18 4.39 3.32
C PRO A 116 15.14 3.73 2.32
N GLN A 117 16.40 4.17 2.29
CA GLN A 117 17.44 3.63 1.39
C GLN A 117 17.75 2.15 1.67
N SER A 118 17.43 1.67 2.86
CA SER A 118 17.49 0.27 3.25
C SER A 118 16.44 -0.62 2.56
N PHE A 119 15.49 -0.04 1.82
CA PHE A 119 14.57 -0.82 1.00
C PHE A 119 15.34 -1.44 -0.16
N HIS A 120 15.13 -2.75 -0.37
CA HIS A 120 15.72 -3.54 -1.44
C HIS A 120 15.88 -2.73 -2.74
N HIS A 121 17.11 -2.67 -3.26
CA HIS A 121 17.44 -1.87 -4.44
C HIS A 121 16.52 -2.18 -5.63
N ASP A 122 16.12 -3.45 -5.76
CA ASP A 122 15.21 -3.97 -6.78
C ASP A 122 13.82 -3.34 -6.72
N PHE A 123 13.31 -3.03 -5.52
CA PHE A 123 12.01 -2.41 -5.36
C PHE A 123 12.00 -0.95 -5.85
N ARG A 124 13.11 -0.22 -5.67
CA ARG A 124 13.27 1.14 -6.19
C ARG A 124 13.37 1.17 -7.71
N ILE A 125 14.00 0.16 -8.33
CA ILE A 125 14.13 0.05 -9.79
C ILE A 125 12.76 -0.13 -10.44
N ILE A 126 11.89 -0.95 -9.83
CA ILE A 126 10.56 -1.26 -10.40
C ILE A 126 9.54 -0.14 -10.12
N ALA A 127 9.63 0.55 -8.98
CA ALA A 127 8.64 1.55 -8.58
C ALA A 127 8.85 2.96 -9.17
N LEU A 128 10.01 3.24 -9.79
CA LEU A 128 10.37 4.57 -10.33
C LEU A 128 10.57 4.59 -11.87
N LEU A 129 10.32 3.48 -12.56
CA LEU A 129 10.21 3.39 -14.02
C LEU A 129 8.73 3.46 -14.43
#